data_AF-A0A966C7P5-F1
#
_entry.id   AF-A0A966C7P5-F1
#
_cell.length_a   1.000
_cell.length_b   1.000
_cell.length_c   1.000
_cell.angle_alpha   90.00
_cell.angle_beta   90.00
_cell.angle_gamma   90.00
#
_symmetry.space_group_name_H-M   'P 1'
#
loop_
_entity.id
_entity.type
_entity.pdbx_description
1 polymer ?
#
loop_
_entity_poly.entity_id
_entity_poly.type
_entity_poly.pdbx_seq_one_letter_code
_entity_poly.pdbx_strand_id
1 'polypeptide(L)' 'MRFAVRAPAKVNLHLRVLGRRPDGYHELRTLFAAVGIVDDLEFEATGTGTIELAVEPPGVVSAGSDNLVVR' A
#
# COMPACT_ATOMS: atom_id res chain seq x y z
N MET A 1 6.04 -4.55 21.67
CA MET A 1 4.69 -5.14 21.45
C MET A 1 4.59 -5.46 19.97
N ARG A 2 4.13 -6.67 19.63
CA ARG A 2 3.92 -7.10 18.25
C ARG A 2 2.44 -7.16 17.91
N PHE A 3 2.07 -6.74 16.71
CA PHE A 3 0.72 -6.88 16.19
C PHE A 3 0.76 -7.11 14.68
N ALA A 4 -0.32 -7.70 14.14
CA ALA A 4 -0.45 -7.99 12.73
C ALA A 4 -1.79 -7.46 12.20
N VAL A 5 -1.80 -7.04 10.93
CA VAL A 5 -3.01 -6.65 10.20
C VAL A 5 -3.00 -7.26 8.80
N ARG A 6 -4.19 -7.44 8.22
CA ARG A 6 -4.33 -7.88 6.83
C ARG A 6 -4.62 -6.68 5.95
N ALA A 7 -3.87 -6.52 4.87
CA ALA A 7 -4.03 -5.46 3.88
C ALA A 7 -4.64 -6.05 2.59
N PRO A 8 -5.96 -5.99 2.40
CA PRO A 8 -6.59 -6.52 1.20
C PRO A 8 -6.23 -5.70 -0.04
N ALA A 9 -5.93 -6.41 -1.12
CA ALA A 9 -5.85 -5.82 -2.44
C ALA A 9 -7.22 -5.26 -2.86
N LYS A 10 -7.19 -4.31 -3.79
CA LYS A 10 -8.39 -3.75 -4.41
C LYS A 10 -8.39 -3.93 -5.91
N VAL A 11 -9.58 -3.87 -6.48
CA VAL A 11 -9.81 -3.67 -7.92
C VAL A 11 -10.69 -2.44 -8.12
N ASN A 12 -10.50 -1.73 -9.23
CA ASN A 12 -11.47 -0.73 -9.68
C ASN A 12 -12.48 -1.45 -10.59
N LEU A 13 -13.70 -1.71 -10.13
CA LEU A 13 -14.76 -2.31 -10.95
C LEU A 13 -15.28 -1.35 -12.02
N HIS A 14 -15.14 -0.05 -11.75
CA HIS A 14 -15.35 1.02 -12.71
C HIS A 14 -14.24 2.05 -12.53
N LEU A 15 -13.71 2.59 -13.62
CA LEU A 15 -12.74 3.67 -13.60
C LEU A 15 -13.00 4.61 -14.78
N ARG A 16 -13.25 5.88 -14.49
CA ARG A 16 -13.38 6.94 -15.49
C ARG A 16 -12.47 8.11 -15.15
N VAL A 17 -11.64 8.49 -16.11
CA VAL A 17 -10.86 9.73 -16.06
C VAL A 17 -11.75 10.89 -16.53
N LEU A 18 -11.96 11.88 -15.67
CA LEU A 18 -12.83 13.03 -15.94
C LEU A 18 -12.06 14.21 -16.55
N GLY A 19 -10.77 14.32 -16.27
CA GLY A 19 -9.90 15.37 -16.80
C GLY A 19 -8.62 15.51 -15.98
N ARG A 20 -7.68 16.31 -16.48
CA ARG A 20 -6.46 16.66 -15.74
C ARG A 20 -6.68 17.94 -14.93
N ARG A 21 -6.23 17.93 -13.69
CA ARG A 21 -6.28 19.05 -12.74
C ARG A 21 -5.05 19.95 -12.87
N PRO A 22 -5.10 21.21 -12.42
CA PRO A 22 -3.95 22.13 -12.44
C PRO A 22 -2.74 21.68 -11.63
N ASP A 23 -2.94 20.82 -10.62
CA ASP A 23 -1.87 20.24 -9.79
C ASP A 23 -1.16 19.03 -10.45
N GLY A 24 -1.52 18.71 -11.68
CA GLY A 24 -0.89 17.64 -12.46
C GLY A 24 -1.56 16.27 -12.33
N TYR A 25 -2.48 16.08 -11.38
CA TYR A 25 -3.23 14.83 -11.20
C TYR A 25 -4.46 14.75 -12.11
N HIS A 26 -5.10 13.59 -12.16
CA HIS A 26 -6.36 13.41 -12.87
C HIS A 26 -7.53 13.35 -11.88
N GLU A 27 -8.63 14.01 -12.22
CA GLU A 27 -9.91 13.81 -11.56
C GLU A 27 -10.48 12.45 -12.01
N LEU A 28 -10.80 11.59 -11.05
CA LEU A 28 -11.26 10.22 -11.31
C LEU A 28 -12.64 9.99 -10.70
N ARG A 29 -13.50 9.26 -11.42
CA ARG A 29 -14.69 8.61 -10.86
C ARG A 29 -14.48 7.11 -10.90
N THR A 30 -14.55 6.44 -9.76
CA THR A 30 -14.20 5.03 -9.65
C THR A 30 -15.09 4.31 -8.63
N LEU A 31 -15.30 3.02 -8.84
CA LEU A 31 -15.92 2.11 -7.85
C LEU A 31 -14.86 1.09 -7.43
N PHE A 32 -14.45 1.16 -6.16
CA PHE A 32 -13.49 0.22 -5.58
C PHE A 32 -14.20 -1.01 -5.00
N ALA A 33 -13.56 -2.15 -5.12
CA ALA A 33 -13.90 -3.36 -4.37
C ALA A 33 -12.62 -3.95 -3.77
N ALA A 34 -12.66 -4.25 -2.47
CA ALA A 34 -11.65 -5.11 -1.85
C ALA A 34 -11.85 -6.55 -2.34
N VAL A 35 -10.75 -7.28 -2.52
CA VAL A 35 -10.76 -8.69 -2.92
C VAL A 35 -10.09 -9.55 -1.85
N GLY A 36 -10.27 -10.88 -1.93
CA GLY A 36 -9.73 -11.82 -0.94
C GLY A 36 -8.22 -12.04 -1.00
N ILE A 37 -7.52 -11.45 -1.97
CA ILE A 37 -6.05 -11.45 -2.05
C ILE A 37 -5.55 -10.38 -1.07
N VAL A 38 -4.66 -10.76 -0.17
CA VAL A 38 -4.23 -9.95 0.98
C VAL A 38 -2.73 -10.07 1.15
N ASP A 39 -2.11 -8.98 1.59
CA ASP A 39 -0.80 -9.01 2.23
C ASP A 39 -1.00 -9.08 3.76
N ASP A 40 -0.15 -9.82 4.45
CA ASP A 40 -0.11 -9.83 5.92
C ASP A 40 1.05 -8.94 6.37
N LEU A 41 0.76 -7.93 7.19
CA LEU A 41 1.73 -6.96 7.70
C LEU A 41 1.92 -7.16 9.19
N GLU A 42 3.15 -7.49 9.59
CA GLU A 42 3.56 -7.62 10.99
C GLU A 42 4.36 -6.41 11.44
N PHE A 43 4.05 -5.91 12.63
CA PHE A 43 4.67 -4.72 13.20
C PHE A 43 5.22 -4.98 14.58
N GLU A 44 6.40 -4.44 14.84
CA GLU A 44 7.03 -4.40 16.15
C GLU A 44 7.54 -2.99 16.44
N ALA A 45 7.11 -2.42 17.58
CA ALA A 45 7.68 -1.16 18.05
C ALA A 45 9.10 -1.38 18.61
N THR A 46 10.10 -0.77 17.98
CA THR A 46 11.53 -0.88 18.34
C THR A 46 12.03 0.24 19.25
N GLY A 47 11.33 1.38 19.31
CA GLY A 47 11.73 2.55 20.09
C GLY A 47 12.87 3.37 19.48
N THR A 48 13.30 3.06 18.26
CA THR A 48 14.45 3.72 17.58
C THR A 48 14.07 4.99 16.83
N GLY A 49 12.78 5.21 16.55
CA GLY A 49 12.31 6.30 15.70
C GLY A 49 12.55 6.08 14.20
N THR A 50 12.99 4.88 13.80
CA THR A 50 13.19 4.46 12.42
C THR A 50 12.15 3.42 12.01
N ILE A 51 11.78 3.40 10.73
CA ILE A 51 10.97 2.31 10.15
C ILE A 51 11.92 1.39 9.38
N GLU A 52 11.88 0.12 9.73
CA GLU A 52 12.61 -0.95 9.03
C GLU A 52 11.59 -1.90 8.41
N LEU A 53 11.83 -2.30 7.16
CA LEU A 53 10.94 -3.19 6.42
C LEU A 53 11.70 -4.44 5.99
N ALA A 54 11.13 -5.59 6.30
CA ALA A 54 11.48 -6.87 5.71
C ALA A 54 10.31 -7.34 4.84
N VAL A 55 10.62 -8.01 3.73
CA VAL A 55 9.64 -8.52 2.76
C VAL A 55 9.87 -10.02 2.60
N GLU A 56 8.80 -10.81 2.74
CA GLU A 56 8.80 -12.25 2.53
C GLU A 56 7.74 -12.60 1.47
N PRO A 57 8.09 -13.33 0.40
CA PRO A 57 9.44 -13.79 0.06
C PRO A 57 10.35 -12.64 -0.41
N PRO A 58 11.67 -12.72 -0.15
CA PRO A 58 12.59 -11.67 -0.53
C PRO A 58 12.63 -11.46 -2.04
N GLY A 59 12.67 -10.19 -2.46
CA GLY A 59 12.81 -9.81 -3.88
C GLY A 59 11.51 -9.73 -4.68
N VAL A 60 10.35 -10.05 -4.09
CA VAL A 60 9.04 -9.87 -4.78
C VAL A 60 8.67 -8.40 -4.91
N VAL A 61 8.95 -7.60 -3.87
CA VAL A 61 8.84 -6.14 -3.88
C VAL A 61 10.04 -5.53 -3.14
N SER A 62 10.32 -4.26 -3.40
CA SER A 62 11.42 -3.55 -2.73
C SER A 62 11.18 -3.48 -1.22
N ALA A 63 12.22 -3.75 -0.42
CA ALA A 63 12.27 -3.43 1.01
C ALA A 63 12.93 -2.06 1.28
N GLY A 64 13.24 -1.30 0.22
CA GLY A 64 13.91 -0.01 0.30
C GLY A 64 12.97 1.19 0.48
N SER A 65 13.56 2.39 0.38
CA SER A 65 12.87 3.66 0.60
C SER A 65 11.88 4.07 -0.52
N ASP A 66 11.81 3.30 -1.59
CA ASP A 66 10.81 3.41 -2.65
C ASP A 66 9.49 2.72 -2.28
N ASN A 67 9.50 1.81 -1.29
CA ASN A 67 8.28 1.17 -0.81
C ASN A 67 7.45 2.14 0.04
N LEU A 68 6.15 2.22 -0.27
CA LEU A 68 5.22 3.10 0.44
C LEU A 68 4.97 2.69 1.89
N VAL A 69 5.28 1.45 2.29
CA VAL A 69 5.15 1.02 3.69
C VAL A 69 6.09 1.77 4.62
N VAL A 70 7.23 2.27 4.11
CA VAL A 70 8.24 3.01 4.91
C VAL A 70 8.22 4.53 4.68
N ARG A 71 7.18 5.06 4.05
CA ARG A 71 6.98 6.49 3.78
C ARG A 71 5.77 7.05 4.52
#